data_AF-A0A380FCD7-F1
#
_entry.id   AF-A0A380FCD7-F1
#
_cell.length_a   1.000
_cell.length_b   1.000
_cell.length_c   1.000
_cell.angle_alpha   90.00
_cell.angle_beta   90.00
_cell.angle_gamma   90.00
#
_symmetry.space_group_name_H-M   'P 1'
#
loop_
_entity.id
_entity.type
_entity.pdbx_description
1 polymer ?
#
loop_
_entity_poly.entity_id
_entity_poly.type
_entity_poly.pdbx_seq_one_letter_code
_entity_poly.pdbx_strand_id
1 'polypeptide(L)'
;MKKLIKDKTQFLSDMLDGMLEVNKNIELIADSVIVRKDKKQEGVAIVSGGGSGHEPAHAGYVAQGMLDAAVCGEVFTSPTPDKILSAIKAVDNGDGVLLVIKNYAGDVMNFEMAQEMAEMEDIKVASIVVKDDIAVSDEDKQRGVAGTVLVHKYAGYLAEQGVKLDDIKARLDQVLPTIKSIGMAVTAPMVPTTGQYGFDIADDEIEIGVGIHGEKRIVQGKNDHSRPNRCSP
;
A
#
# COMPACT_ATOMS: atom_id res chain seq x y z
N MET A 1 26.05 -9.39 -5.20
CA MET A 1 24.62 -9.05 -5.09
C MET A 1 23.84 -10.35 -4.93
N LYS A 2 23.10 -10.53 -3.82
CA LYS A 2 22.27 -11.74 -3.58
C LYS A 2 20.81 -11.45 -3.96
N LYS A 3 20.54 -11.21 -5.25
CA LYS A 3 19.21 -10.87 -5.77
C LYS A 3 18.94 -11.65 -7.06
N LEU A 4 17.73 -12.17 -7.20
CA LEU A 4 17.26 -12.81 -8.43
C LEU A 4 16.60 -11.74 -9.30
N ILE A 5 17.41 -10.98 -10.02
CA ILE A 5 16.96 -9.92 -10.93
C ILE A 5 17.74 -10.03 -12.23
N LYS A 6 17.08 -9.74 -13.35
CA LYS A 6 17.71 -9.71 -14.66
C LYS A 6 18.38 -8.36 -14.89
N ASP A 7 17.61 -7.28 -14.78
CA ASP A 7 18.07 -5.89 -14.88
C ASP A 7 17.48 -5.07 -13.72
N LYS A 8 18.27 -4.14 -13.16
CA LYS A 8 17.84 -3.27 -12.05
C LYS A 8 16.73 -2.30 -12.44
N THR A 9 16.64 -1.95 -13.72
CA THR A 9 15.67 -1.01 -14.27
C THR A 9 14.39 -1.69 -14.75
N GLN A 10 14.39 -3.02 -14.82
CA GLN A 10 13.25 -3.83 -15.27
C GLN A 10 12.60 -4.60 -14.12
N PHE A 11 12.96 -4.29 -12.87
CA PHE A 11 12.44 -5.01 -11.71
C PHE A 11 10.91 -5.04 -11.67
N LEU A 12 10.29 -3.87 -11.86
CA LEU A 12 8.84 -3.72 -11.85
C LEU A 12 8.18 -4.50 -13.00
N SER A 13 8.65 -4.30 -14.23
CA SER A 13 8.08 -4.98 -15.40
C SER A 13 8.22 -6.50 -15.32
N ASP A 14 9.40 -7.01 -14.96
CA ASP A 14 9.64 -8.45 -14.84
C ASP A 14 8.74 -9.08 -13.77
N MET A 15 8.52 -8.38 -12.66
CA MET A 15 7.63 -8.81 -11.59
C MET A 15 6.17 -8.87 -12.06
N LEU A 16 5.67 -7.82 -12.71
CA LEU A 16 4.30 -7.75 -13.21
C LEU A 16 4.04 -8.81 -14.29
N ASP A 17 4.99 -9.02 -15.21
CA ASP A 17 4.93 -10.08 -16.21
C ASP A 17 4.78 -11.46 -15.54
N GLY A 18 5.57 -11.73 -14.50
CA GLY A 18 5.46 -12.95 -13.71
C GLY A 18 4.09 -13.11 -13.04
N MET A 19 3.50 -12.02 -12.54
CA MET A 19 2.16 -12.05 -11.95
C MET A 19 1.08 -12.40 -12.99
N LEU A 20 1.15 -11.84 -14.20
CA LEU A 20 0.23 -12.16 -15.30
C LEU A 20 0.39 -13.60 -15.79
N GLU A 21 1.59 -14.17 -15.65
CA GLU A 21 1.81 -15.58 -15.98
C GLU A 21 1.12 -16.53 -15.01
N VAL A 22 1.12 -16.22 -13.72
CA VAL A 22 0.53 -17.07 -12.68
C VAL A 22 -0.97 -16.82 -12.53
N ASN A 23 -1.43 -15.57 -12.60
CA ASN A 23 -2.82 -15.21 -12.36
C ASN A 23 -3.48 -14.71 -13.66
N LYS A 24 -4.31 -15.55 -14.26
CA LYS A 24 -5.01 -15.21 -15.51
C LYS A 24 -6.25 -14.32 -15.31
N ASN A 25 -6.67 -14.06 -14.07
CA ASN A 25 -7.83 -13.23 -13.72
C ASN A 25 -7.51 -11.74 -13.60
N ILE A 26 -6.25 -11.35 -13.79
CA ILE A 26 -5.81 -9.96 -13.79
C ILE A 26 -5.27 -9.57 -15.16
N GLU A 27 -5.27 -8.27 -15.43
CA GLU A 27 -4.65 -7.65 -16.60
C GLU A 27 -3.76 -6.48 -16.17
N LEU A 28 -2.75 -6.19 -16.99
CA LEU A 28 -1.87 -5.04 -16.83
C LEU A 28 -2.28 -3.96 -17.82
N ILE A 29 -2.54 -2.77 -17.33
CA ILE A 29 -2.78 -1.58 -18.12
C ILE A 29 -1.79 -0.49 -17.74
N ALA A 30 -1.63 0.50 -18.63
CA ALA A 30 -0.75 1.65 -18.39
C ALA A 30 0.62 1.25 -17.83
N ASP A 31 1.19 0.14 -18.29
CA ASP A 31 2.51 -0.42 -17.93
C ASP A 31 2.74 -0.81 -16.47
N SER A 32 1.91 -0.34 -15.52
CA SER A 32 2.13 -0.58 -14.08
C SER A 32 0.86 -0.65 -13.23
N VAL A 33 -0.31 -0.78 -13.85
CA VAL A 33 -1.59 -0.89 -13.15
C VAL A 33 -2.17 -2.29 -13.33
N ILE A 34 -2.30 -3.03 -12.23
CA ILE A 34 -2.96 -4.32 -12.23
C ILE A 34 -4.45 -4.13 -11.95
N VAL A 35 -5.29 -4.67 -12.82
CA VAL A 35 -6.74 -4.58 -12.74
C VAL A 35 -7.35 -5.98 -12.79
N ARG A 36 -8.44 -6.20 -12.06
CA ARG A 36 -9.24 -7.43 -12.17
C ARG A 36 -9.94 -7.47 -13.55
N LYS A 37 -9.77 -8.58 -14.30
CA LYS A 37 -10.43 -8.75 -15.61
C LYS A 37 -11.95 -8.87 -15.49
N ASP A 38 -12.40 -9.59 -14.47
CA ASP A 38 -13.82 -9.66 -14.12
C ASP A 38 -14.23 -8.38 -13.40
N LYS A 39 -14.46 -7.34 -14.21
CA LYS A 39 -14.74 -5.99 -13.72
C LYS A 39 -16.08 -5.95 -12.99
N LYS A 40 -16.07 -5.32 -11.83
CA LYS A 40 -17.25 -5.08 -11.01
C LYS A 40 -18.28 -4.26 -11.79
N GLN A 41 -19.50 -4.77 -11.92
CA GLN A 41 -20.60 -4.07 -12.61
C GLN A 41 -21.44 -3.19 -11.66
N GLU A 42 -21.43 -3.50 -10.37
CA GLU A 42 -22.18 -2.80 -9.32
C GLU A 42 -21.40 -2.82 -8.00
N GLY A 43 -21.66 -1.85 -7.14
CA GLY A 43 -20.94 -1.61 -5.90
C GLY A 43 -19.65 -0.83 -6.12
N VAL A 44 -19.22 -0.15 -5.06
CA VAL A 44 -18.03 0.70 -5.05
C VAL A 44 -16.77 -0.07 -5.48
N ALA A 45 -15.98 0.50 -6.38
CA ALA A 45 -14.69 -0.05 -6.75
C ALA A 45 -13.59 0.38 -5.77
N ILE A 46 -12.66 -0.52 -5.43
CA ILE A 46 -11.58 -0.23 -4.47
C ILE A 46 -10.24 -0.19 -5.20
N VAL A 47 -9.52 0.93 -5.08
CA VAL A 47 -8.20 1.13 -5.68
C VAL A 47 -7.19 1.44 -4.59
N SER A 48 -6.00 0.83 -4.68
CA SER A 48 -4.86 1.18 -3.83
C SER A 48 -3.57 1.17 -4.65
N GLY A 49 -2.45 1.48 -4.02
CA GLY A 49 -1.16 1.51 -4.70
C GLY A 49 -0.05 2.09 -3.84
N GLY A 50 1.07 2.36 -4.51
CA GLY A 50 2.28 2.88 -3.90
C GLY A 50 3.52 2.32 -4.58
N GLY A 51 4.69 2.63 -4.02
CA GLY A 51 5.95 2.07 -4.50
C GLY A 51 6.02 0.56 -4.35
N SER A 52 6.66 -0.09 -5.32
CA SER A 52 6.91 -1.54 -5.31
C SER A 52 7.97 -1.91 -4.26
N GLY A 53 8.14 -3.21 -4.01
CA GLY A 53 9.03 -3.75 -2.98
C GLY A 53 8.32 -4.18 -1.69
N HIS A 54 6.98 -4.16 -1.69
CA HIS A 54 6.13 -4.59 -0.58
C HIS A 54 5.28 -5.79 -0.93
N GLU A 55 5.64 -6.53 -1.98
CA GLU A 55 4.85 -7.63 -2.50
C GLU A 55 4.54 -8.65 -1.39
N PRO A 56 3.29 -9.13 -1.28
CA PRO A 56 2.21 -9.03 -2.27
C PRO A 56 1.44 -7.69 -2.28
N ALA A 57 1.75 -6.73 -1.40
CA ALA A 57 1.09 -5.43 -1.41
C ALA A 57 1.53 -4.61 -2.64
N HIS A 58 0.62 -4.13 -3.50
CA HIS A 58 -0.85 -4.28 -3.46
C HIS A 58 -1.41 -5.20 -4.54
N ALA A 59 -0.66 -5.45 -5.62
CA ALA A 59 -1.15 -6.21 -6.77
C ALA A 59 -1.60 -7.63 -6.44
N GLY A 60 -1.03 -8.26 -5.41
CA GLY A 60 -1.45 -9.59 -4.94
C GLY A 60 -2.81 -9.59 -4.22
N TYR A 61 -3.34 -8.42 -3.90
CA TYR A 61 -4.66 -8.23 -3.29
C TYR A 61 -5.73 -7.76 -4.29
N VAL A 62 -5.41 -7.72 -5.60
CA VAL A 62 -6.38 -7.48 -6.67
C VAL A 62 -7.19 -8.76 -6.89
N ALA A 63 -8.37 -8.78 -6.30
CA ALA A 63 -9.27 -9.94 -6.25
C ALA A 63 -10.68 -9.51 -5.82
N GLN A 64 -11.68 -10.33 -6.15
CA GLN A 64 -13.05 -10.12 -5.67
C GLN A 64 -13.09 -10.02 -4.13
N GLY A 65 -13.83 -9.03 -3.62
CA GLY A 65 -13.94 -8.79 -2.18
C GLY A 65 -12.70 -8.17 -1.51
N MET A 66 -11.74 -7.68 -2.30
CA MET A 66 -10.60 -6.87 -1.87
C MET A 66 -10.40 -5.67 -2.81
N LEU A 67 -9.30 -5.59 -3.56
CA LEU A 67 -9.02 -4.51 -4.51
C LEU A 67 -9.51 -4.86 -5.92
N ASP A 68 -10.06 -3.87 -6.62
CA ASP A 68 -10.40 -3.95 -8.04
C ASP A 68 -9.20 -3.56 -8.92
N ALA A 69 -8.34 -2.65 -8.44
CA ALA A 69 -7.07 -2.33 -9.06
C ALA A 69 -5.98 -1.96 -8.04
N ALA A 70 -4.73 -2.20 -8.45
CA ALA A 70 -3.53 -1.78 -7.72
C ALA A 70 -2.57 -1.03 -8.66
N VAL A 71 -2.14 0.14 -8.23
CA VAL A 71 -1.20 0.99 -8.97
C VAL A 71 0.20 0.78 -8.42
N CYS A 72 1.08 0.18 -9.23
CA CYS A 72 2.46 -0.09 -8.85
C CYS A 72 3.36 1.05 -9.34
N GLY A 73 4.00 1.75 -8.40
CA GLY A 73 5.10 2.66 -8.69
C GLY A 73 6.44 1.93 -8.71
N GLU A 74 7.50 2.65 -9.06
CA GLU A 74 8.87 2.14 -8.93
C GLU A 74 9.19 1.73 -7.48
N VAL A 75 10.30 1.00 -7.28
CA VAL A 75 10.68 0.51 -5.95
C VAL A 75 10.73 1.68 -4.95
N PHE A 76 9.91 1.59 -3.90
CA PHE A 76 9.76 2.59 -2.83
C PHE A 76 9.39 4.02 -3.30
N THR A 77 8.84 4.16 -4.50
CA THR A 77 8.43 5.44 -5.08
C THR A 77 6.95 5.43 -5.42
N SER A 78 6.19 6.42 -4.92
CA SER A 78 4.76 6.57 -5.22
C SER A 78 4.50 6.60 -6.74
N PRO A 79 3.45 5.93 -7.24
CA PRO A 79 3.06 6.03 -8.64
C PRO A 79 2.60 7.44 -8.98
N THR A 80 2.70 7.80 -10.26
CA THR A 80 2.30 9.13 -10.73
C THR A 80 0.76 9.26 -10.81
N PRO A 81 0.23 10.49 -10.67
CA PRO A 81 -1.22 10.73 -10.71
C PRO A 81 -1.92 10.22 -11.97
N ASP A 82 -1.28 10.26 -13.13
CA ASP A 82 -1.85 9.77 -14.40
C ASP A 82 -2.05 8.24 -14.41
N LYS A 83 -1.17 7.48 -13.76
CA LYS A 83 -1.31 6.03 -13.60
C LYS A 83 -2.43 5.70 -12.61
N ILE A 84 -2.56 6.49 -11.54
CA ILE A 84 -3.66 6.34 -10.57
C ILE A 84 -5.01 6.67 -11.23
N LEU A 85 -5.09 7.76 -12.00
CA LEU A 85 -6.27 8.11 -12.78
C LEU A 85 -6.64 7.01 -13.79
N SER A 86 -5.66 6.41 -14.44
CA SER A 86 -5.88 5.28 -15.35
C SER A 86 -6.53 4.09 -14.64
N ALA A 87 -6.13 3.82 -13.39
CA ALA A 87 -6.75 2.78 -12.57
C ALA A 87 -8.19 3.13 -12.18
N ILE A 88 -8.44 4.37 -11.71
CA ILE A 88 -9.77 4.89 -11.37
C ILE A 88 -10.72 4.70 -12.55
N LYS A 89 -10.33 5.18 -13.74
CA LYS A 89 -11.14 5.10 -14.96
C LYS A 89 -11.36 3.66 -15.43
N ALA A 90 -10.41 2.76 -15.16
CA ALA A 90 -10.52 1.37 -15.58
C ALA A 90 -11.51 0.56 -14.73
N VAL A 91 -11.77 0.97 -13.48
CA VAL A 91 -12.64 0.27 -12.53
C VAL A 91 -13.94 1.00 -12.22
N ASP A 92 -14.07 2.27 -12.62
CA ASP A 92 -15.32 3.02 -12.44
C ASP A 92 -16.48 2.32 -13.16
N ASN A 93 -17.56 2.13 -12.40
CA ASN A 93 -18.81 1.51 -12.83
C ASN A 93 -20.03 2.39 -12.55
N GLY A 94 -19.82 3.64 -12.10
CA GLY A 94 -20.87 4.59 -11.75
C GLY A 94 -21.29 4.59 -10.27
N ASP A 95 -20.93 3.57 -9.48
CA ASP A 95 -21.21 3.56 -8.03
C ASP A 95 -20.10 4.24 -7.20
N GLY A 96 -19.05 4.69 -7.88
CA GLY A 96 -17.93 5.44 -7.33
C GLY A 96 -16.72 4.59 -6.96
N VAL A 97 -15.60 5.27 -6.70
CA VAL A 97 -14.30 4.64 -6.44
C VAL A 97 -13.75 5.08 -5.08
N LEU A 98 -13.33 4.12 -4.25
CA LEU A 98 -12.62 4.39 -3.01
C LEU A 98 -11.12 4.19 -3.20
N LEU A 99 -10.34 5.24 -2.94
CA LEU A 99 -8.88 5.19 -2.87
C LEU A 99 -8.42 4.85 -1.45
N VAL A 100 -7.73 3.73 -1.28
CA VAL A 100 -7.07 3.36 -0.02
C VAL A 100 -5.59 3.73 -0.11
N ILE A 101 -5.18 4.75 0.64
CA ILE A 101 -3.87 5.41 0.52
C ILE A 101 -3.07 5.14 1.79
N LYS A 102 -1.80 4.71 1.67
CA LYS A 102 -0.91 4.62 2.84
C LYS A 102 -0.40 6.02 3.18
N ASN A 103 -0.29 6.36 4.46
CA ASN A 103 0.16 7.70 4.87
C ASN A 103 1.67 7.93 4.65
N TYR A 104 2.06 8.16 3.39
CA TYR A 104 3.36 8.67 2.97
C TYR A 104 3.13 9.91 2.13
N ALA A 105 3.92 10.96 2.32
CA ALA A 105 3.68 12.26 1.67
C ALA A 105 3.54 12.16 0.13
N GLY A 106 4.38 11.36 -0.52
CA GLY A 106 4.28 11.14 -1.97
C GLY A 106 3.09 10.28 -2.40
N ASP A 107 2.66 9.32 -1.58
CA ASP A 107 1.43 8.54 -1.85
C ASP A 107 0.21 9.47 -1.71
N VAL A 108 0.09 10.19 -0.60
CA VAL A 108 -1.03 11.11 -0.33
C VAL A 108 -1.15 12.17 -1.43
N MET A 109 -0.07 12.89 -1.74
CA MET A 109 -0.08 13.94 -2.75
C MET A 109 -0.49 13.43 -4.15
N ASN A 110 0.05 12.29 -4.58
CA ASN A 110 -0.23 11.78 -5.93
C ASN A 110 -1.66 11.22 -6.04
N PHE A 111 -2.17 10.56 -5.00
CA PHE A 111 -3.53 10.04 -4.99
C PHE A 111 -4.58 11.16 -4.83
N GLU A 112 -4.31 12.19 -4.04
CA GLU A 112 -5.17 13.38 -3.96
C GLU A 112 -5.26 14.09 -5.31
N MET A 113 -4.12 14.29 -5.99
CA MET A 113 -4.12 14.87 -7.33
C MET A 113 -4.89 14.02 -8.34
N ALA A 114 -4.74 12.70 -8.30
CA ALA A 114 -5.51 11.79 -9.17
C ALA A 114 -7.01 11.80 -8.85
N GLN A 115 -7.38 11.94 -7.58
CA GLN A 115 -8.77 12.12 -7.15
C GLN A 115 -9.34 13.40 -7.76
N GLU A 116 -8.65 14.55 -7.63
CA GLU A 116 -9.09 15.82 -8.22
C GLU A 116 -9.25 15.71 -9.75
N MET A 117 -8.30 15.06 -10.43
CA MET A 117 -8.38 14.83 -11.87
C MET A 117 -9.58 13.95 -12.26
N ALA A 118 -9.90 12.92 -11.48
CA ALA A 118 -11.04 12.05 -11.73
C ALA A 118 -12.38 12.78 -11.49
N GLU A 119 -12.45 13.61 -10.44
CA GLU A 119 -13.62 14.45 -10.15
C GLU A 119 -13.89 15.47 -11.27
N MET A 120 -12.83 16.00 -11.92
CA MET A 120 -12.97 16.84 -13.14
C MET A 120 -13.53 16.07 -14.35
N GLU A 121 -13.45 14.74 -14.35
CA GLU A 121 -14.07 13.86 -15.35
C GLU A 121 -15.43 13.30 -14.87
N ASP A 122 -16.07 13.93 -13.87
CA ASP A 122 -17.35 13.56 -13.28
C ASP A 122 -17.39 12.16 -12.63
N ILE A 123 -16.22 11.59 -12.29
CA ILE A 123 -16.12 10.31 -11.57
C ILE A 123 -16.26 10.59 -10.06
N LYS A 124 -17.21 9.89 -9.40
CA LYS A 124 -17.37 9.99 -7.95
C LYS A 124 -16.23 9.23 -7.26
N VAL A 125 -15.34 9.96 -6.59
CA VAL A 125 -14.19 9.38 -5.86
C VAL A 125 -14.23 9.81 -4.40
N ALA A 126 -13.79 8.93 -3.51
CA ALA A 126 -13.47 9.27 -2.13
C ALA A 126 -12.16 8.58 -1.74
N SER A 127 -11.51 9.06 -0.67
CA SER A 127 -10.25 8.50 -0.20
C SER A 127 -10.25 8.24 1.32
N ILE A 128 -9.42 7.27 1.71
CA ILE A 128 -9.08 6.97 3.09
C ILE A 128 -7.56 6.84 3.22
N VAL A 129 -6.99 7.60 4.16
CA VAL A 129 -5.55 7.58 4.44
C VAL A 129 -5.29 6.69 5.65
N VAL A 130 -4.61 5.55 5.43
CA VAL A 130 -4.26 4.58 6.46
C VAL A 130 -3.00 5.03 7.20
N LYS A 131 -3.12 5.17 8.52
CA LYS A 131 -2.07 5.61 9.43
C LYS A 131 -2.02 4.75 10.70
N ASP A 132 -1.74 3.46 10.53
CA ASP A 132 -1.83 2.44 11.58
C ASP A 132 -0.54 2.26 12.40
N ASP A 133 0.60 2.80 11.94
CA ASP A 133 1.89 2.59 12.62
C ASP A 133 2.03 3.43 13.90
N ILE A 134 1.90 2.76 15.05
CA ILE A 134 2.02 3.40 16.37
C ILE A 134 3.46 3.70 16.78
N ALA A 135 4.43 3.41 15.93
CA ALA A 135 5.81 3.78 16.20
C ALA A 135 6.02 5.31 16.17
N VAL A 136 5.14 6.06 15.49
CA VAL A 136 5.20 7.51 15.45
C VAL A 136 4.20 8.08 16.44
N SER A 137 4.69 8.87 17.40
CA SER A 137 3.86 9.46 18.46
C SER A 137 2.91 10.55 17.96
N ASP A 138 3.31 11.25 16.89
CA ASP A 138 2.48 12.24 16.21
C ASP A 138 1.49 11.51 15.29
N GLU A 139 0.21 11.51 15.67
CA GLU A 139 -0.86 10.79 14.97
C GLU A 139 -1.04 11.22 13.51
N ASP A 140 -0.66 12.44 13.14
CA ASP A 140 -0.77 12.91 11.75
C ASP A 140 0.40 12.41 10.89
N LYS A 141 1.50 12.02 11.53
CA LYS A 141 2.69 11.46 10.88
C LYS A 141 2.79 9.94 11.02
N GLN A 142 1.79 9.29 11.62
CA GLN A 142 1.73 7.83 11.67
C GLN A 142 1.71 7.26 10.26
N ARG A 143 2.62 6.33 9.99
CA ARG A 143 2.79 5.71 8.66
C ARG A 143 1.65 4.73 8.39
N GLY A 144 1.32 4.53 7.12
CA GLY A 144 0.49 3.41 6.69
C GLY A 144 1.34 2.17 6.44
N VAL A 145 1.08 1.08 7.17
CA VAL A 145 1.84 -0.17 7.11
C VAL A 145 0.90 -1.37 6.93
N ALA A 146 1.17 -2.51 7.56
CA ALA A 146 0.46 -3.78 7.34
C ALA A 146 -1.06 -3.71 7.60
N GLY A 147 -1.53 -2.84 8.48
CA GLY A 147 -2.96 -2.63 8.75
C GLY A 147 -3.75 -2.18 7.53
N THR A 148 -3.08 -1.60 6.52
CA THR A 148 -3.69 -1.28 5.21
C THR A 148 -4.36 -2.50 4.58
N VAL A 149 -3.81 -3.70 4.73
CA VAL A 149 -4.41 -4.93 4.16
C VAL A 149 -5.76 -5.26 4.81
N LEU A 150 -5.94 -4.93 6.10
CA LEU A 150 -7.22 -5.09 6.79
C LEU A 150 -8.25 -4.09 6.27
N VAL A 151 -7.82 -2.86 5.97
CA VAL A 151 -8.65 -1.84 5.33
C VAL A 151 -9.09 -2.31 3.94
N HIS A 152 -8.18 -2.86 3.12
CA HIS A 152 -8.53 -3.45 1.81
C HIS A 152 -9.61 -4.52 1.96
N LYS A 153 -9.44 -5.44 2.92
CA LYS A 153 -10.38 -6.55 3.13
C LYS A 153 -11.75 -6.09 3.57
N TYR A 154 -11.82 -5.10 4.46
CA TYR A 154 -13.07 -4.60 5.00
C TYR A 154 -13.79 -3.70 4.00
N ALA A 155 -13.08 -2.79 3.32
CA ALA A 155 -13.62 -1.98 2.24
C ALA A 155 -14.17 -2.85 1.11
N GLY A 156 -13.39 -3.83 0.65
CA GLY A 156 -13.81 -4.79 -0.37
C GLY A 156 -15.04 -5.59 0.08
N TYR A 157 -15.10 -6.03 1.34
CA TYR A 157 -16.30 -6.70 1.88
C TYR A 157 -17.54 -5.78 1.81
N LEU A 158 -17.44 -4.54 2.29
CA LEU A 158 -18.58 -3.60 2.26
C LEU A 158 -19.03 -3.29 0.83
N ALA A 159 -18.08 -3.17 -0.10
CA ALA A 159 -18.35 -2.97 -1.51
C ALA A 159 -19.10 -4.15 -2.14
N GLU A 160 -18.72 -5.40 -1.85
CA GLU A 160 -19.48 -6.59 -2.30
C GLU A 160 -20.87 -6.70 -1.65
N GLN A 161 -21.13 -5.99 -0.55
CA GLN A 161 -22.46 -5.88 0.06
C GLN A 161 -23.29 -4.73 -0.50
N GLY A 162 -22.80 -4.00 -1.52
CA GLY A 162 -23.51 -2.88 -2.14
C GLY A 162 -23.61 -1.64 -1.24
N VAL A 163 -22.74 -1.51 -0.22
CA VAL A 163 -22.70 -0.32 0.63
C VAL A 163 -22.21 0.87 -0.19
N LYS A 164 -22.87 2.03 -0.07
CA LYS A 164 -22.54 3.23 -0.84
C LYS A 164 -21.19 3.82 -0.42
N LEU A 165 -20.51 4.49 -1.34
CA LEU A 165 -19.17 5.06 -1.14
C LEU A 165 -19.03 5.87 0.16
N ASP A 166 -19.96 6.79 0.40
CA ASP A 166 -19.92 7.68 1.57
C ASP A 166 -20.09 6.90 2.88
N ASP A 167 -20.92 5.85 2.87
CA ASP A 167 -21.14 4.96 4.02
C ASP A 167 -19.94 4.03 4.26
N ILE A 168 -19.28 3.55 3.20
CA ILE A 168 -18.03 2.79 3.32
C ILE A 168 -16.97 3.69 3.97
N LYS A 169 -16.77 4.90 3.45
CA LYS A 169 -15.81 5.86 3.99
C LYS A 169 -16.09 6.14 5.47
N ALA A 170 -17.33 6.45 5.83
CA ALA A 170 -17.70 6.75 7.23
C ALA A 170 -17.41 5.57 8.18
N ARG A 171 -17.65 4.32 7.74
CA ARG A 171 -17.33 3.12 8.54
C ARG A 171 -15.83 2.89 8.66
N LEU A 172 -15.06 3.15 7.61
CA LEU A 172 -13.60 3.06 7.65
C LEU A 172 -13.00 4.12 8.56
N ASP A 173 -13.50 5.36 8.52
CA ASP A 173 -13.07 6.45 9.43
C ASP A 173 -13.30 6.07 10.91
N GLN A 174 -14.33 5.28 11.21
CA GLN A 174 -14.60 4.78 12.57
C GLN A 174 -13.69 3.62 12.99
N VAL A 175 -13.37 2.70 12.06
CA VAL A 175 -12.59 1.49 12.36
C VAL A 175 -11.09 1.77 12.34
N LEU A 176 -10.62 2.64 11.45
CA LEU A 176 -9.20 2.90 11.24
C LEU A 176 -8.43 3.28 12.52
N PRO A 177 -8.95 4.11 13.45
CA PRO A 177 -8.28 4.41 14.72
C PRO A 177 -8.00 3.18 15.60
N THR A 178 -8.75 2.08 15.40
CA THR A 178 -8.59 0.83 16.15
C THR A 178 -7.54 -0.11 15.55
N ILE A 179 -7.10 0.14 14.31
CA ILE A 179 -6.08 -0.66 13.63
C ILE A 179 -4.71 -0.07 13.99
N LYS A 180 -3.96 -0.78 14.82
CA LYS A 180 -2.63 -0.38 15.27
C LYS A 180 -1.58 -1.44 14.91
N SER A 181 -0.44 -1.00 14.38
CA SER A 181 0.68 -1.84 13.96
C SER A 181 1.99 -1.31 14.51
N ILE A 182 2.92 -2.20 14.81
CA ILE A 182 4.31 -1.85 15.15
C ILE A 182 5.25 -2.85 14.49
N GLY A 183 6.29 -2.34 13.83
CA GLY A 183 7.30 -3.14 13.12
C GLY A 183 8.60 -3.29 13.92
N MET A 184 9.38 -4.33 13.58
CA MET A 184 10.75 -4.50 14.05
C MET A 184 11.62 -5.08 12.93
N ALA A 185 12.87 -4.66 12.83
CA ALA A 185 13.87 -5.23 11.92
C ALA A 185 15.08 -5.77 12.67
N VAL A 186 15.59 -6.90 12.17
CA VAL A 186 16.88 -7.48 12.56
C VAL A 186 17.97 -7.21 11.52
N THR A 187 17.57 -6.84 10.30
CA THR A 187 18.44 -6.45 9.19
C THR A 187 17.71 -5.44 8.31
N ALA A 188 18.43 -4.50 7.72
CA ALA A 188 17.85 -3.52 6.81
C ALA A 188 17.47 -4.14 5.44
N PRO A 189 16.46 -3.60 4.74
CA PRO A 189 16.19 -3.96 3.37
C PRO A 189 17.28 -3.39 2.44
N MET A 190 17.69 -4.18 1.45
CA MET A 190 18.54 -3.71 0.34
C MET A 190 17.66 -3.23 -0.80
N VAL A 191 17.89 -2.00 -1.26
CA VAL A 191 17.25 -1.42 -2.44
C VAL A 191 17.97 -1.94 -3.70
N PRO A 192 17.31 -2.68 -4.60
CA PRO A 192 17.96 -3.29 -5.76
C PRO A 192 18.59 -2.27 -6.73
N THR A 193 17.96 -1.11 -6.90
CA THR A 193 18.38 -0.06 -7.83
C THR A 193 19.72 0.55 -7.41
N THR A 194 19.87 0.93 -6.13
CA THR A 194 21.11 1.48 -5.58
C THR A 194 22.12 0.40 -5.16
N GLY A 195 21.65 -0.81 -4.84
CA GLY A 195 22.46 -1.88 -4.27
C GLY A 195 22.86 -1.66 -2.81
N GLN A 196 22.30 -0.64 -2.16
CA GLN A 196 22.60 -0.26 -0.78
C GLN A 196 21.52 -0.75 0.18
N TYR A 197 21.90 -1.01 1.42
CA TYR A 197 20.97 -1.20 2.51
C TYR A 197 20.40 0.15 2.93
N GLY A 198 19.12 0.20 3.30
CA GLY A 198 18.47 1.45 3.72
C GLY A 198 19.09 2.06 4.98
N PHE A 199 19.73 1.22 5.80
CA PHE A 199 20.42 1.60 7.03
C PHE A 199 21.28 0.44 7.56
N ASP A 200 22.07 0.68 8.60
CA ASP A 200 22.89 -0.33 9.27
C ASP A 200 22.26 -0.79 10.59
N ILE A 201 22.24 -2.11 10.82
CA ILE A 201 21.97 -2.76 12.11
C ILE A 201 23.16 -3.66 12.41
N ALA A 202 23.75 -3.55 13.61
CA ALA A 202 24.82 -4.45 14.03
C ALA A 202 24.31 -5.87 14.32
N ASP A 203 25.19 -6.87 14.23
CA ASP A 203 24.81 -8.29 14.40
C ASP A 203 24.15 -8.61 15.77
N ASP A 204 24.39 -7.78 16.80
CA ASP A 204 23.81 -7.92 18.14
C ASP A 204 22.68 -6.92 18.44
N GLU A 205 22.13 -6.23 17.44
CA GLU A 205 21.10 -5.20 17.59
C GLU A 205 19.80 -5.51 16.85
N ILE A 206 18.73 -4.86 17.31
CA ILE A 206 17.42 -4.83 16.66
C ILE A 206 16.89 -3.39 16.61
N GLU A 207 15.98 -3.14 15.68
CA GLU A 207 15.31 -1.86 15.53
C GLU A 207 13.80 -2.01 15.68
N ILE A 208 13.23 -1.29 16.64
CA ILE A 208 11.79 -1.26 16.89
C ILE A 208 11.20 0.03 16.33
N GLY A 209 10.06 -0.09 15.66
CA GLY A 209 9.36 1.01 15.01
C GLY A 209 9.97 1.38 13.66
N VAL A 210 10.56 0.42 12.96
CA VAL A 210 11.05 0.61 11.58
C VAL A 210 9.87 0.78 10.62
N GLY A 211 9.98 1.75 9.71
CA GLY A 211 9.01 1.90 8.62
C GLY A 211 9.26 0.91 7.48
N ILE A 212 8.33 0.79 6.55
CA ILE A 212 8.43 -0.20 5.46
C ILE A 212 9.46 0.19 4.38
N HIS A 213 9.86 1.47 4.31
CA HIS A 213 10.93 1.92 3.41
C HIS A 213 12.26 2.16 4.15
N GLY A 214 12.35 1.75 5.43
CA GLY A 214 13.52 1.96 6.27
C GLY A 214 13.60 3.34 6.94
N GLU A 215 12.46 3.99 7.15
CA GLU A 215 12.39 5.30 7.80
C GLU A 215 12.70 5.25 9.32
N LYS A 216 12.95 6.44 9.90
CA LYS A 216 13.39 6.65 11.29
C LYS A 216 12.52 5.92 12.35
N ARG A 217 13.22 5.62 13.46
CA ARG A 217 12.92 4.58 14.46
C ARG A 217 12.51 5.20 15.80
N ILE A 218 11.96 4.38 16.70
CA ILE A 218 11.75 4.75 18.12
C ILE A 218 12.99 4.39 18.95
N VAL A 219 13.48 3.15 18.82
CA VAL A 219 14.55 2.62 19.67
C VAL A 219 15.45 1.69 18.86
N GLN A 220 16.76 1.84 19.07
CA GLN A 220 17.79 0.87 18.69
C GLN A 220 18.40 0.31 19.97
N GLY A 221 18.55 -1.02 20.04
CA GLY A 221 19.06 -1.65 21.25
C GLY A 221 19.59 -3.05 21.00
N LYS A 222 20.41 -3.54 21.95
CA LYS A 222 20.95 -4.90 21.91
C LYS A 222 19.82 -5.93 21.98
N ASN A 223 19.96 -7.00 21.21
CA ASN A 223 19.13 -8.19 21.29
C ASN A 223 19.46 -8.99 22.55
N ASP A 224 19.10 -8.46 23.72
CA ASP A 224 19.41 -9.04 25.02
C ASP A 224 18.22 -9.87 25.55
N HIS A 225 18.21 -11.17 25.26
CA HIS A 225 17.21 -12.12 25.77
C HIS A 225 17.28 -12.34 27.29
N SER A 226 18.28 -11.78 28.00
CA SER A 226 18.51 -12.01 29.43
C SER A 226 17.92 -10.92 30.34
N ARG A 227 17.37 -9.83 29.78
CA ARG A 227 16.76 -8.74 30.56
C ARG A 227 15.25 -8.96 30.75
N PRO A 228 14.73 -8.93 31.99
CA PRO A 228 13.29 -8.89 32.20
C PRO A 228 12.74 -7.57 31.63
N ASN A 229 11.65 -7.69 30.85
CA ASN A 229 10.89 -6.62 30.20
C ASN A 229 11.02 -5.26 30.92
N ARG A 230 11.81 -4.35 30.33
CA ARG A 230 11.72 -2.91 30.61
C ARG A 230 11.15 -2.20 29.39
N CYS A 231 9.97 -2.61 28.96
CA CYS A 231 9.01 -1.63 28.48
C CYS A 231 8.38 -1.02 29.74
N SER A 232 9.06 -0.05 30.32
CA SER A 232 8.44 0.81 31.33
C SER A 232 7.54 1.83 30.61
N PRO A 233 6.37 2.15 31.19
CA PRO A 233 5.27 2.87 30.54
C PRO A 233 5.64 4.29 30.09
#